data_AF-A0A2P7Q109-F1
#
_entry.id   AF-A0A2P7Q109-F1
#
_cell.length_a   1.000
_cell.length_b   1.000
_cell.length_c   1.000
_cell.angle_alpha   90.00
_cell.angle_beta   90.00
_cell.angle_gamma   90.00
#
_symmetry.space_group_name_H-M   'P 1'
#
loop_
_entity.id
_entity.type
_entity.pdbx_description
1 polymer ?
#
loop_
_entity_poly.entity_id
_entity_poly.type
_entity_poly.pdbx_seq_one_letter_code
_entity_poly.pdbx_strand_id
1 'polypeptide(L)'
;MKISSINKSIAISFRELMSELRPEIAIEILDEDYELLRLGMIEEDASCTVEIDISDDEVESLCDEIVQFQADSYNVLEDIPDFSSENYKKYERYRWLPSMFL
;
A
#
# COMPACT_ATOMS: atom_id res chain seq x y z
N MET A 1 -7.20 9.65 6.99
CA MET A 1 -5.77 9.70 7.37
C MET A 1 -4.96 10.46 6.32
N LYS A 2 -3.83 11.07 6.71
CA LYS A 2 -2.95 11.84 5.81
C LYS A 2 -1.49 11.41 6.02
N ILE A 3 -0.80 11.09 4.92
CA ILE A 3 0.59 10.63 4.92
C ILE A 3 1.40 11.57 4.04
N SER A 4 2.26 12.40 4.65
CA SER A 4 2.98 13.47 3.96
C SER A 4 4.40 13.08 3.57
N SER A 5 5.02 13.86 2.68
CA SER A 5 6.43 13.71 2.30
C SER A 5 6.81 12.34 1.72
N ILE A 6 5.87 11.69 1.02
CA ILE A 6 6.10 10.40 0.36
C ILE A 6 6.61 10.65 -1.06
N ASN A 7 7.56 9.85 -1.52
CA ASN A 7 7.93 9.85 -2.93
C ASN A 7 6.72 9.46 -3.83
N LYS A 8 6.51 10.20 -4.91
CA LYS A 8 5.36 10.03 -5.82
C LYS A 8 5.21 8.62 -6.39
N SER A 9 6.31 7.93 -6.73
CA SER A 9 6.25 6.56 -7.25
C SER A 9 5.72 5.56 -6.22
N ILE A 10 6.08 5.76 -4.93
CA ILE A 10 5.57 4.96 -3.82
C ILE A 10 4.09 5.23 -3.60
N ALA A 11 3.67 6.50 -3.62
CA ALA A 11 2.27 6.88 -3.48
C ALA A 11 1.38 6.30 -4.60
N ILE A 12 1.86 6.32 -5.85
CA ILE A 12 1.16 5.70 -6.98
C ILE A 12 1.04 4.19 -6.78
N SER A 13 2.13 3.51 -6.43
CA SER A 13 2.14 2.07 -6.17
C SER A 13 1.19 1.69 -5.02
N PHE A 14 1.16 2.51 -3.96
CA PHE A 14 0.28 2.31 -2.81
C PHE A 14 -1.20 2.41 -3.23
N ARG A 15 -1.54 3.46 -3.99
CA ARG A 15 -2.89 3.64 -4.53
C ARG A 15 -3.32 2.47 -5.41
N GLU A 16 -2.45 1.99 -6.30
CA GLU A 16 -2.75 0.86 -7.19
C GLU A 16 -3.09 -0.40 -6.39
N LEU A 17 -2.25 -0.76 -5.42
CA LEU A 17 -2.49 -1.95 -4.60
C LEU A 17 -3.70 -1.82 -3.68
N MET A 18 -3.93 -0.64 -3.11
CA MET A 18 -5.16 -0.40 -2.33
C MET A 18 -6.39 -0.47 -3.22
N SER A 19 -6.34 0.01 -4.46
CA SER A 19 -7.46 -0.10 -5.41
C SER A 19 -7.76 -1.56 -5.79
N GLU A 20 -6.77 -2.45 -5.74
CA GLU A 20 -6.95 -3.89 -5.96
C GLU A 20 -7.57 -4.60 -4.75
N LEU A 21 -7.09 -4.27 -3.54
CA LEU A 21 -7.44 -5.01 -2.31
C LEU A 21 -8.64 -4.40 -1.56
N ARG A 22 -8.82 -3.08 -1.66
CA ARG A 22 -9.87 -2.27 -1.03
C ARG A 22 -10.36 -1.20 -2.01
N PRO A 23 -10.98 -1.59 -3.16
CA PRO A 23 -11.46 -0.66 -4.17
C PRO A 23 -12.48 0.38 -3.66
N GLU A 24 -13.12 0.11 -2.53
CA GLU A 24 -14.05 1.00 -1.85
C GLU A 24 -13.37 2.18 -1.14
N ILE A 25 -12.06 2.10 -0.87
CA ILE A 25 -11.31 3.14 -0.16
C ILE A 25 -10.74 4.13 -1.18
N ALA A 26 -11.19 5.39 -1.10
CA ALA A 26 -10.70 6.46 -1.95
C ALA A 26 -9.31 6.96 -1.47
N ILE A 27 -8.38 7.08 -2.43
CA ILE A 27 -7.03 7.58 -2.20
C ILE A 27 -6.74 8.73 -3.16
N GLU A 28 -6.42 9.88 -2.58
CA GLU A 28 -6.00 11.07 -3.29
C GLU A 28 -4.51 11.30 -3.10
N ILE A 29 -3.81 11.64 -4.19
CA ILE A 29 -2.38 11.99 -4.17
C ILE A 29 -2.28 13.47 -4.53
N LEU A 30 -1.74 14.25 -3.61
CA LEU A 30 -1.57 15.69 -3.70
C LEU A 30 -0.08 16.00 -3.87
N ASP A 31 0.29 16.55 -5.01
CA ASP A 31 1.66 17.02 -5.25
C ASP A 31 1.93 18.25 -4.34
N GLU A 32 3.01 18.22 -3.56
CA GLU A 32 3.29 19.28 -2.58
C GLU A 32 3.62 20.63 -3.24
N ASP A 33 4.15 20.63 -4.47
CA ASP A 33 4.44 21.84 -5.25
C ASP A 33 4.18 21.64 -6.75
N TYR A 34 2.92 21.33 -7.11
CA TYR A 34 2.50 21.11 -8.52
C TYR A 34 2.98 22.19 -9.50
N GLU A 35 2.98 23.47 -9.09
CA GLU A 35 3.45 24.57 -9.95
C GLU A 35 4.96 24.54 -10.19
N LEU A 36 5.77 24.19 -9.19
CA LEU A 36 7.22 24.04 -9.37
C LEU A 36 7.55 22.80 -10.21
N LEU A 37 6.78 21.71 -10.03
CA LEU A 37 6.89 20.52 -10.87
C LEU A 37 6.56 20.84 -12.33
N ARG A 38 5.44 21.54 -12.56
CA ARG A 38 5.01 21.99 -13.89
C ARG A 38 6.04 22.91 -14.56
N LEU A 39 6.77 23.70 -13.79
CA LEU A 39 7.84 24.57 -14.27
C LEU A 39 9.19 23.84 -14.47
N GLY A 40 9.27 22.54 -14.18
CA GLY A 40 10.51 21.74 -14.26
C GLY A 40 11.56 22.16 -13.23
N MET A 41 11.13 22.78 -12.13
CA MET A 41 12.00 23.31 -11.08
C MET A 41 12.24 22.31 -9.93
N ILE A 42 11.48 21.22 -9.91
CA ILE A 42 11.65 20.07 -9.02
C ILE A 42 11.55 18.79 -9.85
N GLU A 43 12.20 17.72 -9.39
CA GLU A 43 12.18 16.43 -10.08
C GLU A 43 10.80 15.76 -9.99
N GLU A 44 10.48 14.87 -10.93
CA GLU A 44 9.22 14.09 -10.92
C GLU A 44 9.06 13.22 -9.67
N ASP A 45 10.18 12.91 -9.01
CA ASP A 45 10.29 12.19 -7.75
C ASP A 45 10.04 13.06 -6.51
N ALA A 46 9.55 14.29 -6.72
CA ALA A 46 9.17 15.21 -5.66
C ALA A 46 8.20 14.56 -4.66
N SER A 47 8.30 15.02 -3.42
CA SER A 47 7.42 14.57 -2.36
C SER A 47 5.98 14.95 -2.66
N CYS A 48 5.09 14.05 -2.29
CA CYS A 48 3.65 14.21 -2.36
C CYS A 48 3.05 13.84 -1.01
N THR A 49 1.80 14.27 -0.83
CA THR A 49 0.98 13.87 0.29
C THR A 49 -0.13 12.94 -0.21
N VAL A 50 -0.35 11.85 0.51
CA VAL A 50 -1.47 10.94 0.28
C VAL A 50 -2.57 11.25 1.30
N GLU A 51 -3.78 11.50 0.83
CA GLU A 51 -4.99 11.58 1.64
C GLU A 51 -5.85 10.34 1.37
N ILE A 52 -6.26 9.67 2.44
CA ILE A 52 -7.02 8.43 2.37
C ILE A 52 -8.15 8.45 3.40
N ASP A 53 -9.36 8.12 2.97
CA ASP A 53 -10.51 8.01 3.87
C ASP A 53 -10.60 6.58 4.41
N ILE A 54 -9.89 6.33 5.51
CA ILE A 54 -9.81 5.03 6.18
C ILE A 54 -9.78 5.26 7.69
N SER A 55 -10.50 4.42 8.42
CA SER A 55 -10.52 4.36 9.88
C SER A 55 -9.41 3.46 10.44
N ASP A 56 -9.07 3.62 11.72
CA ASP A 56 -8.08 2.77 12.39
C ASP A 56 -8.53 1.29 12.39
N ASP A 57 -9.83 1.02 12.57
CA ASP A 57 -10.40 -0.34 12.50
C ASP A 57 -10.23 -0.97 11.11
N GLU A 58 -10.36 -0.19 10.03
CA GLU A 58 -10.14 -0.66 8.67
C GLU A 58 -8.65 -0.92 8.39
N VAL A 59 -7.75 -0.11 8.96
CA VAL A 59 -6.30 -0.37 8.91
C VAL A 59 -5.96 -1.67 9.65
N GLU A 60 -6.55 -1.91 10.82
CA GLU A 60 -6.36 -3.16 11.57
C GLU A 60 -6.89 -4.36 10.77
N SER A 61 -8.09 -4.25 10.20
CA SER A 61 -8.66 -5.29 9.33
C SER A 61 -7.79 -5.59 8.11
N LEU A 62 -7.19 -4.57 7.49
CA LEU A 62 -6.24 -4.72 6.40
C LEU A 62 -4.99 -5.50 6.84
N CYS A 63 -4.44 -5.15 8.01
CA CYS A 63 -3.29 -5.85 8.59
C CYS A 63 -3.61 -7.32 8.86
N ASP A 64 -4.76 -7.60 9.46
CA ASP A 64 -5.22 -8.96 9.79
C ASP A 64 -5.40 -9.80 8.53
N GLU A 65 -6.01 -9.25 7.47
CA GLU A 65 -6.18 -9.98 6.21
C GLU A 65 -4.83 -10.36 5.57
N ILE A 66 -3.85 -9.45 5.60
CA ILE A 66 -2.50 -9.71 5.08
C ILE A 66 -1.80 -10.79 5.89
N VAL A 67 -1.92 -10.76 7.22
CA VAL A 67 -1.40 -11.83 8.09
C VAL A 67 -2.11 -13.15 7.81
N GLN A 68 -3.40 -13.13 7.54
CA GLN A 68 -4.17 -14.31 7.18
C GLN A 68 -3.71 -14.92 5.86
N PHE A 69 -3.39 -14.10 4.83
CA PHE A 69 -2.77 -14.61 3.59
C PHE A 69 -1.46 -15.34 3.86
N GLN A 70 -0.65 -14.84 4.80
CA GLN A 70 0.58 -15.54 5.20
C GLN A 70 0.27 -16.89 5.84
N ALA A 71 -0.64 -16.92 6.81
CA ALA A 71 -1.03 -18.14 7.52
C ALA A 71 -1.62 -19.19 6.57
N ASP A 72 -2.52 -18.79 5.67
CA ASP A 72 -3.18 -19.66 4.70
C ASP A 72 -2.27 -20.08 3.55
N SER A 73 -1.07 -19.52 3.47
CA SER A 73 -0.04 -19.96 2.54
C SER A 73 0.90 -21.00 3.15
N TYR A 74 0.76 -21.36 4.42
CA TYR A 74 1.71 -22.23 5.09
C TYR A 74 1.47 -23.72 4.78
N ASN A 75 2.51 -24.43 4.31
CA ASN A 75 2.47 -25.87 4.14
C ASN A 75 2.91 -26.56 5.44
N VAL A 76 1.94 -27.07 6.19
CA VAL A 76 2.18 -27.75 7.47
C VAL A 76 3.04 -29.02 7.34
N LEU A 77 3.00 -29.70 6.19
CA LEU A 77 3.76 -30.93 5.99
C LEU A 77 5.25 -30.67 5.75
N GLU A 78 5.57 -29.58 5.05
CA GLU A 78 6.95 -29.22 4.71
C GLU A 78 7.54 -28.18 5.67
N ASP A 79 6.74 -27.65 6.59
CA ASP A 79 7.10 -26.61 7.55
C ASP A 79 7.71 -25.36 6.88
N ILE A 80 7.17 -25.03 5.71
CA ILE A 80 7.58 -23.88 4.88
C ILE A 80 6.35 -23.24 4.22
N PRO A 81 6.43 -21.98 3.77
CA PRO A 81 5.40 -21.41 2.90
C PRO A 81 5.26 -22.20 1.59
N ASP A 82 4.03 -22.46 1.17
CA ASP A 82 3.71 -22.90 -0.18
C ASP A 82 3.85 -21.71 -1.13
N PHE A 83 5.04 -21.54 -1.70
CA PHE A 83 5.35 -20.48 -2.67
C PHE A 83 4.47 -20.51 -3.93
N SER A 84 3.80 -21.64 -4.22
CA SER A 84 2.90 -21.77 -5.36
C SER A 84 1.47 -21.30 -5.06
N SER A 85 1.10 -21.23 -3.78
CA SER A 85 -0.22 -20.83 -3.29
C SER A 85 -0.58 -19.42 -3.74
N GLU A 86 -1.85 -19.23 -4.09
CA GLU A 86 -2.39 -17.89 -4.37
C GLU A 86 -2.31 -16.97 -3.16
N ASN A 87 -2.45 -17.52 -1.95
CA ASN A 87 -2.33 -16.75 -0.71
C ASN A 87 -0.89 -16.26 -0.50
N TYR A 88 0.12 -17.06 -0.84
CA TYR A 88 1.52 -16.61 -0.78
C TYR A 88 1.76 -15.43 -1.74
N LYS A 89 1.23 -15.52 -2.96
CA LYS A 89 1.35 -14.45 -3.97
C LYS A 89 0.66 -13.17 -3.51
N LYS A 90 -0.53 -13.28 -2.90
CA LYS A 90 -1.24 -12.15 -2.31
C LYS A 90 -0.46 -11.54 -1.15
N TYR A 91 0.04 -12.37 -0.23
CA TYR A 91 0.89 -11.92 0.87
C TYR A 91 2.09 -11.13 0.36
N GLU A 92 2.89 -11.70 -0.55
CA GLU A 92 4.07 -11.00 -1.09
C GLU A 92 3.72 -9.69 -1.79
N ARG A 93 2.58 -9.63 -2.49
CA ARG A 93 2.12 -8.42 -3.18
C ARG A 93 1.70 -7.31 -2.21
N TYR A 94 0.99 -7.66 -1.14
CA TYR A 94 0.32 -6.69 -0.26
C TYR A 94 1.05 -6.44 1.07
N ARG A 95 2.04 -7.26 1.46
CA ARG A 95 2.70 -7.19 2.79
C ARG A 95 3.34 -5.86 3.17
N TRP A 96 3.58 -4.99 2.20
CA TRP A 96 4.18 -3.67 2.44
C TRP A 96 3.12 -2.57 2.64
N LEU A 97 1.85 -2.79 2.30
CA LEU A 97 0.78 -1.80 2.52
C LEU A 97 0.72 -1.33 3.99
N PRO A 98 0.81 -2.20 5.02
CA PRO A 98 0.77 -1.77 6.41
C PRO A 98 1.86 -0.77 6.80
N SER A 99 3.04 -0.81 6.16
CA SER A 99 4.14 0.11 6.52
C SER A 99 3.86 1.57 6.13
N MET A 100 2.82 1.82 5.33
CA MET A 100 2.40 3.18 4.98
C MET A 100 1.61 3.87 6.09
N PHE A 101 1.09 3.11 7.07
CA PHE A 101 0.23 3.60 8.14
C PHE A 101 0.94 3.71 9.50
N LEU A 102 2.24 3.37 9.57
CA LEU A 102 3.09 3.37 10.78
C LEU A 102 4.02 4.59 10.81
#